data_AF-A0A1F2UC84-F1
#
_entry.id   AF-A0A1F2UC84-F1
#
_cell.length_a   1.000
_cell.length_b   1.000
_cell.length_c   1.000
_cell.angle_alpha   90.00
_cell.angle_beta   90.00
_cell.angle_gamma   90.00
#
_symmetry.space_group_name_H-M   'P 1'
#
loop_
_entity.id
_entity.type
_entity.pdbx_description
1 polymer ?
#
loop_
_entity_poly.entity_id
_entity_poly.type
_entity_poly.pdbx_seq_one_letter_code
_entity_poly.pdbx_strand_id
1 'polypeptide(L)'
;MSLVQQKMNSLTETEKRELTQLIDSDAPLPEKWRHRLFPAHARAPETGKEYRLVYNGKLKREEVLARTPAAPWQLVREFCAKRPHADGWRNLLVWGDNLLALRELVADQKGPNRFGTQDKIKLIYIDPPFATRQDFMKDKEKAYRDKVLGAQFIEFLRRRLILLHVGAAINIAGPRPLRLKKRHVLSNRARRRRSSTVATSARTLAGGY
;
A
#
# COMPACT_ATOMS: atom_id res chain seq x y z
N MET A 1 -42.75 -12.85 -26.37
CA MET A 1 -41.37 -12.96 -25.86
C MET A 1 -41.44 -13.57 -24.46
N SER A 2 -40.93 -14.79 -24.26
CA SER A 2 -40.98 -15.46 -22.97
C SER A 2 -39.77 -15.10 -22.11
N LEU A 3 -40.00 -14.71 -20.85
CA LEU A 3 -38.95 -14.57 -19.85
C LEU A 3 -38.58 -15.97 -19.33
N VAL A 4 -37.29 -16.28 -19.27
CA VAL A 4 -36.80 -17.56 -18.75
C VAL A 4 -36.92 -17.53 -17.22
N GLN A 5 -37.97 -18.19 -16.71
CA GLN A 5 -38.18 -18.41 -15.29
C GLN A 5 -37.01 -19.26 -14.74
N GLN A 6 -36.07 -18.66 -14.02
CA GLN A 6 -35.04 -19.43 -13.32
C GLN A 6 -35.71 -20.34 -12.30
N LYS A 7 -35.56 -21.66 -12.45
CA LYS A 7 -35.95 -22.63 -11.42
C LYS A 7 -35.15 -22.34 -10.15
N MET A 8 -35.82 -21.84 -9.12
CA MET A 8 -35.29 -21.92 -7.76
C MET A 8 -35.12 -23.40 -7.39
N ASN A 9 -34.02 -23.73 -6.72
CA ASN A 9 -33.81 -25.06 -6.12
C ASN A 9 -34.72 -25.21 -4.90
N SER A 10 -36.00 -25.53 -5.13
CA SER A 10 -36.94 -25.76 -4.04
C SER A 10 -36.55 -26.99 -3.21
N LEU A 11 -36.57 -26.81 -1.90
CA LEU A 11 -36.64 -27.90 -0.93
C LEU A 11 -38.09 -28.36 -0.83
N THR A 12 -38.34 -29.67 -0.71
CA THR A 12 -39.68 -30.19 -0.43
C THR A 12 -40.08 -29.91 1.02
N GLU A 13 -41.38 -29.98 1.34
CA GLU A 13 -41.85 -29.75 2.72
C GLU A 13 -41.27 -30.77 3.73
N THR A 14 -40.98 -32.00 3.30
CA THR A 14 -40.30 -33.01 4.12
C THR A 14 -38.86 -32.59 4.43
N GLU A 15 -38.14 -32.09 3.42
CA GLU A 15 -36.75 -31.64 3.55
C GLU A 15 -36.63 -30.39 4.43
N LYS A 16 -37.61 -29.47 4.35
CA LYS A 16 -37.70 -28.31 5.24
C LYS A 16 -37.91 -28.73 6.70
N ARG A 17 -38.78 -29.71 6.98
CA ARG A 17 -39.05 -30.21 8.33
C ARG A 17 -37.82 -30.89 8.94
N GLU A 18 -37.09 -31.70 8.17
CA GLU A 18 -35.81 -32.27 8.60
C GLU A 18 -34.80 -31.16 8.98
N LEU A 19 -34.72 -30.11 8.15
CA LEU A 19 -33.85 -28.95 8.40
C LEU A 19 -34.23 -28.16 9.66
N THR A 20 -35.52 -27.91 9.89
CA THR A 20 -36.00 -27.24 11.11
C THR A 20 -35.65 -28.06 12.35
N GLN A 21 -35.92 -29.37 12.35
CA GLN A 21 -35.58 -30.25 13.49
C GLN A 21 -34.08 -30.28 13.81
N LEU A 22 -33.21 -30.23 12.79
CA LEU A 22 -31.76 -30.16 12.98
C LEU A 22 -31.32 -28.81 13.58
N ILE A 23 -31.99 -27.71 13.23
CA ILE A 23 -31.71 -26.38 13.79
C ILE A 23 -32.22 -26.29 15.24
N ASP A 24 -33.44 -26.74 15.51
CA ASP A 24 -34.06 -26.72 16.84
C ASP A 24 -33.35 -27.61 17.87
N SER A 25 -32.53 -28.56 17.40
CA SER A 25 -31.69 -29.45 18.23
C SER A 25 -30.21 -29.05 18.28
N ASP A 26 -29.85 -27.87 17.74
CA ASP A 26 -28.46 -27.36 17.61
C ASP A 26 -27.50 -28.36 16.91
N ALA A 27 -28.05 -29.24 16.06
CA ALA A 27 -27.34 -30.35 15.44
C ALA A 27 -26.56 -29.92 14.18
N PRO A 28 -25.36 -30.50 13.92
CA PRO A 28 -24.56 -30.14 12.76
C PRO A 28 -25.24 -30.56 11.44
N LEU A 29 -25.50 -29.58 10.58
CA LEU A 29 -26.18 -29.79 9.30
C LEU A 29 -25.40 -30.77 8.36
N PRO A 30 -26.03 -31.89 7.93
CA PRO A 30 -25.42 -32.83 6.99
C PRO A 30 -24.98 -32.20 5.66
N GLU A 31 -23.86 -32.65 5.10
CA GLU A 31 -23.23 -32.05 3.90
C GLU A 31 -24.15 -32.07 2.67
N LYS A 32 -25.12 -33.00 2.58
CA LYS A 32 -26.18 -33.03 1.54
C LYS A 32 -26.91 -31.68 1.39
N TRP A 33 -27.04 -30.91 2.45
CA TRP A 33 -27.72 -29.60 2.43
C TRP A 33 -26.87 -28.47 1.89
N ARG A 34 -25.53 -28.58 1.98
CA ARG A 34 -24.59 -27.49 1.65
C ARG A 34 -24.84 -26.90 0.25
N HIS A 35 -24.99 -27.77 -0.74
CA HIS A 35 -25.15 -27.39 -2.15
C HIS A 35 -26.57 -26.94 -2.51
N ARG A 36 -27.58 -27.24 -1.67
CA ARG A 36 -28.98 -26.89 -1.92
C ARG A 36 -29.40 -25.60 -1.20
N LEU A 37 -28.95 -25.41 0.04
CA LEU A 37 -29.14 -24.17 0.80
C LEU A 37 -28.24 -23.02 0.31
N PHE A 38 -26.99 -23.34 -0.03
CA PHE A 38 -25.98 -22.34 -0.39
C PHE A 38 -25.43 -22.58 -1.80
N PRO A 39 -26.22 -22.32 -2.87
CA PRO A 39 -25.73 -22.48 -4.24
C PRO A 39 -24.50 -21.60 -4.54
N ALA A 40 -24.35 -20.45 -3.87
CA ALA A 40 -23.16 -19.61 -3.91
C ALA A 40 -21.94 -20.15 -3.11
N HIS A 41 -22.09 -21.28 -2.42
CA HIS A 41 -21.03 -21.99 -1.67
C HIS A 41 -20.90 -23.48 -2.06
N ALA A 42 -21.61 -23.91 -3.11
CA ALA A 42 -21.15 -25.03 -3.91
C ALA A 42 -19.71 -24.71 -4.38
N ARG A 43 -18.81 -25.69 -4.36
CA ARG A 43 -17.45 -25.47 -4.85
C ARG A 43 -17.53 -24.98 -6.29
N ALA A 44 -16.87 -23.87 -6.60
CA ALA A 44 -16.62 -23.48 -7.98
C ALA A 44 -15.94 -24.66 -8.71
N PRO A 45 -16.18 -24.88 -10.01
CA PRO A 45 -15.42 -25.87 -10.78
C PRO A 45 -13.93 -25.60 -10.58
N GLU A 46 -13.10 -26.65 -10.55
CA GLU A 46 -11.69 -26.57 -10.11
C GLU A 46 -10.74 -25.93 -11.14
N THR A 47 -11.13 -24.78 -11.69
CA THR A 47 -10.25 -23.78 -12.28
C THR A 47 -9.12 -23.49 -11.28
N GLY A 48 -7.88 -23.78 -11.67
CA GLY A 48 -6.77 -24.09 -10.76
C GLY A 48 -6.61 -23.15 -9.56
N LYS A 49 -7.09 -23.59 -8.39
CA LYS A 49 -6.90 -23.06 -7.02
C LYS A 49 -6.38 -21.61 -6.95
N GLU A 50 -7.22 -20.64 -7.31
CA GLU A 50 -6.87 -19.22 -7.19
C GLU A 50 -6.82 -18.73 -5.72
N TYR A 51 -5.63 -18.77 -5.12
CA TYR A 51 -5.41 -18.23 -3.78
C TYR A 51 -5.35 -16.68 -3.80
N ARG A 52 -6.42 -16.04 -3.31
CA ARG A 52 -6.53 -14.57 -3.21
C ARG A 52 -6.43 -14.12 -1.75
N LEU A 53 -5.36 -13.40 -1.39
CA LEU A 53 -5.24 -12.77 -0.06
C LEU A 53 -6.22 -11.59 0.07
N VAL A 54 -7.22 -11.72 0.94
CA VAL A 54 -8.26 -10.71 1.21
C VAL A 54 -8.19 -10.25 2.67
N TYR A 55 -8.35 -8.94 2.90
CA TYR A 55 -8.43 -8.33 4.23
C TYR A 55 -9.19 -6.99 4.13
N ASN A 56 -9.74 -6.53 5.26
CA ASN A 56 -10.45 -5.24 5.32
C ASN A 56 -9.49 -4.06 5.02
N GLY A 57 -9.97 -3.03 4.34
CA GLY A 57 -9.17 -1.85 3.96
C GLY A 57 -8.18 -2.04 2.81
N LYS A 58 -8.19 -3.20 2.12
CA LYS A 58 -7.35 -3.46 0.94
C LYS A 58 -7.79 -2.61 -0.27
N LEU A 59 -7.05 -1.55 -0.58
CA LEU A 59 -7.31 -0.71 -1.75
C LEU A 59 -7.02 -1.41 -3.09
N LYS A 60 -7.63 -0.97 -4.18
CA LYS A 60 -7.17 -1.33 -5.54
C LYS A 60 -5.80 -0.71 -5.84
N ARG A 61 -5.06 -1.23 -6.82
CA ARG A 61 -3.70 -0.72 -7.17
C ARG A 61 -3.78 0.74 -7.64
N GLU A 62 -4.84 1.06 -8.35
CA GLU A 62 -5.17 2.34 -8.95
C GLU A 62 -5.52 3.35 -7.85
N GLU A 63 -6.33 2.92 -6.87
CA GLU A 63 -6.69 3.70 -5.68
C GLU A 63 -5.46 4.05 -4.83
N VAL A 64 -4.48 3.15 -4.70
CA VAL A 64 -3.20 3.45 -4.01
C VAL A 64 -2.43 4.57 -4.73
N LEU A 65 -2.37 4.54 -6.06
CA LEU A 65 -1.69 5.56 -6.87
C LEU A 65 -2.40 6.92 -6.84
N ALA A 66 -3.74 6.90 -6.84
CA ALA A 66 -4.58 8.10 -6.81
C ALA A 66 -4.68 8.74 -5.42
N ARG A 67 -4.84 7.94 -4.35
CA ARG A 67 -4.98 8.44 -2.96
C ARG A 67 -3.65 8.84 -2.32
N THR A 68 -2.51 8.42 -2.85
CA THR A 68 -1.21 8.90 -2.37
C THR A 68 -0.90 10.26 -3.01
N PRO A 69 -0.85 11.36 -2.25
CA PRO A 69 -0.66 12.70 -2.82
C PRO A 69 0.77 12.89 -3.36
N ALA A 70 0.90 13.73 -4.38
CA ALA A 70 2.21 14.22 -4.82
C ALA A 70 2.88 15.04 -3.70
N ALA A 71 4.21 14.99 -3.63
CA ALA A 71 4.96 15.51 -2.51
C ALA A 71 6.36 15.95 -2.99
N PRO A 72 6.43 17.12 -3.68
CA PRO A 72 7.64 17.56 -4.37
C PRO A 72 8.81 17.70 -3.41
N TRP A 73 9.90 16.98 -3.73
CA TRP A 73 11.12 16.99 -2.92
C TRP A 73 11.74 18.38 -2.91
N GLN A 74 12.27 18.78 -1.76
CA GLN A 74 12.97 20.04 -1.58
C GLN A 74 14.44 19.76 -1.32
N LEU A 75 15.33 20.43 -2.07
CA LEU A 75 16.76 20.39 -1.81
C LEU A 75 17.02 21.09 -0.47
N VAL A 76 17.40 20.31 0.55
CA VAL A 76 17.71 20.83 1.89
C VAL A 76 19.21 20.96 2.11
N ARG A 77 20.02 20.12 1.46
CA ARG A 77 21.47 20.18 1.55
C ARG A 77 22.11 19.54 0.32
N GLU A 78 23.21 20.11 -0.14
CA GLU A 78 24.12 19.46 -1.08
C GLU A 78 25.45 19.13 -0.38
N PHE A 79 26.17 18.15 -0.91
CA PHE A 79 27.43 17.65 -0.40
C PHE A 79 28.38 17.41 -1.58
N CYS A 80 29.69 17.62 -1.38
CA CYS A 80 30.73 17.41 -2.39
C CYS A 80 30.57 18.21 -3.69
N ALA A 81 29.79 19.30 -3.72
CA ALA A 81 29.55 20.14 -4.91
C ALA A 81 30.84 20.65 -5.61
N LYS A 82 31.95 20.79 -4.87
CA LYS A 82 33.27 21.16 -5.40
C LYS A 82 33.99 20.03 -6.18
N ARG A 83 33.40 18.83 -6.27
CA ARG A 83 33.91 17.65 -7.00
C ARG A 83 32.75 16.89 -7.67
N PRO A 84 32.12 17.45 -8.72
CA PRO A 84 31.05 16.77 -9.46
C PRO A 84 31.59 15.54 -10.20
N HIS A 85 30.72 14.56 -10.45
CA HIS A 85 31.05 13.45 -11.35
C HIS A 85 30.94 13.89 -12.81
N ALA A 86 31.87 13.47 -13.67
CA ALA A 86 31.94 13.86 -15.08
C ALA A 86 30.76 13.41 -15.94
N ASP A 87 30.04 12.35 -15.52
CA ASP A 87 28.80 11.86 -16.12
C ASP A 87 27.54 12.55 -15.56
N GLY A 88 27.71 13.57 -14.71
CA GLY A 88 26.63 14.25 -14.01
C GLY A 88 25.92 13.39 -12.95
N TRP A 89 26.45 12.20 -12.61
CA TRP A 89 25.82 11.32 -11.63
C TRP A 89 25.79 11.94 -10.23
N ARG A 90 24.65 11.79 -9.56
CA ARG A 90 24.40 12.29 -8.20
C ARG A 90 23.71 11.23 -7.37
N ASN A 91 23.91 11.31 -6.06
CA ASN A 91 23.29 10.41 -5.09
C ASN A 91 22.14 11.09 -4.37
N LEU A 92 21.11 10.32 -4.07
CA LEU A 92 19.88 10.78 -3.47
C LEU A 92 19.54 9.88 -2.26
N LEU A 93 19.11 10.50 -1.18
CA LEU A 93 18.48 9.91 0.00
C LEU A 93 17.33 10.88 0.31
N VAL A 94 16.14 10.39 0.65
CA VAL A 94 14.97 11.26 0.81
C VAL A 94 14.46 11.14 2.24
N TRP A 95 14.57 12.22 3.00
CA TRP A 95 14.10 12.30 4.38
C TRP A 95 12.62 12.71 4.44
N GLY A 96 11.75 11.80 4.87
CA GLY A 96 10.29 12.00 4.97
C GLY A 96 9.56 10.66 5.07
N ASP A 97 8.24 10.62 4.81
CA ASP A 97 7.57 9.33 4.63
C ASP A 97 7.97 8.71 3.28
N ASN A 98 8.54 7.51 3.35
CA ASN A 98 8.88 6.66 2.20
C ASN A 98 7.74 6.56 1.17
N LEU A 99 6.46 6.53 1.60
CA LEU A 99 5.31 6.46 0.68
C LEU A 99 5.19 7.71 -0.20
N LEU A 100 5.38 8.89 0.40
CA LEU A 100 5.34 10.18 -0.31
C LEU A 100 6.60 10.38 -1.17
N ALA A 101 7.76 9.97 -0.65
CA ALA A 101 9.01 9.95 -1.43
C ALA A 101 8.86 9.10 -2.70
N LEU A 102 8.35 7.87 -2.57
CA LEU A 102 8.11 6.96 -3.70
C LEU A 102 7.05 7.48 -4.67
N ARG A 103 6.01 8.18 -4.19
CA ARG A 103 4.97 8.76 -5.04
C ARG A 103 5.47 9.88 -5.94
N GLU A 104 6.42 10.68 -5.45
CA GLU A 104 7.09 11.71 -6.22
C GLU A 104 8.12 11.11 -7.20
N LEU A 105 8.89 10.10 -6.77
CA LEU A 105 9.79 9.36 -7.67
C LEU A 105 9.03 8.77 -8.87
N VAL A 106 7.88 8.12 -8.62
CA VAL A 106 6.99 7.60 -9.67
C VAL A 106 6.45 8.70 -10.59
N ALA A 107 6.29 9.94 -10.11
CA ALA A 107 5.93 11.07 -10.96
C ALA A 107 7.12 11.51 -11.85
N ASP A 108 8.33 11.57 -11.28
CA ASP A 108 9.54 11.97 -12.01
C ASP A 108 9.96 10.95 -13.09
N GLN A 109 9.79 9.64 -12.84
CA GLN A 109 10.02 8.59 -13.86
C GLN A 109 9.05 8.69 -15.06
N LYS A 110 7.89 9.35 -14.90
CA LYS A 110 6.87 9.52 -15.94
C LYS A 110 6.87 10.91 -16.58
N GLY A 111 7.81 11.77 -16.23
CA GLY A 111 7.73 13.19 -16.55
C GLY A 111 9.10 13.84 -16.70
N PRO A 112 9.37 14.97 -16.00
CA PRO A 112 10.50 15.83 -16.32
C PRO A 112 11.89 15.30 -15.93
N ASN A 113 12.00 14.10 -15.34
CA ASN A 113 13.27 13.47 -14.96
C ASN A 113 14.23 14.42 -14.19
N ARG A 114 13.69 15.26 -13.30
CA ARG A 114 14.39 16.30 -12.52
C ARG A 114 15.55 15.73 -11.72
N PHE A 115 15.41 14.49 -11.26
CA PHE A 115 16.42 13.81 -10.46
C PHE A 115 17.40 13.00 -11.32
N GLY A 116 17.19 12.92 -12.64
CA GLY A 116 18.06 12.20 -13.58
C GLY A 116 18.06 10.68 -13.37
N THR A 117 17.00 10.12 -12.80
CA THR A 117 16.90 8.72 -12.32
C THR A 117 16.11 7.77 -13.22
N GLN A 118 15.35 8.31 -14.18
CA GLN A 118 14.62 7.51 -15.18
C GLN A 118 15.54 6.49 -15.84
N ASP A 119 15.03 5.26 -16.05
CA ASP A 119 15.72 4.10 -16.62
C ASP A 119 16.99 3.62 -15.89
N LYS A 120 17.30 4.18 -14.71
CA LYS A 120 18.53 3.85 -13.95
C LYS A 120 18.31 3.01 -12.69
N ILE A 121 17.05 2.81 -12.25
CA ILE A 121 16.71 1.97 -11.08
C ILE A 121 16.85 0.48 -11.45
N LYS A 122 17.94 -0.15 -11.01
CA LYS A 122 18.29 -1.56 -11.35
C LYS A 122 18.18 -2.54 -10.17
N LEU A 123 18.20 -2.02 -8.94
CA LEU A 123 18.07 -2.82 -7.72
C LEU A 123 17.34 -1.99 -6.66
N ILE A 124 16.33 -2.59 -6.05
CA ILE A 124 15.64 -2.08 -4.88
C ILE A 124 15.97 -3.02 -3.72
N TYR A 125 16.47 -2.46 -2.62
CA TYR A 125 16.68 -3.17 -1.36
C TYR A 125 15.88 -2.44 -0.29
N ILE A 126 15.09 -3.20 0.48
CA ILE A 126 14.31 -2.71 1.60
C ILE A 126 14.48 -3.67 2.78
N ASP A 127 14.52 -3.10 3.97
CA ASP A 127 14.51 -3.82 5.24
C ASP A 127 13.33 -3.27 6.06
N PRO A 128 12.11 -3.79 5.86
CA PRO A 128 10.93 -3.33 6.59
C PRO A 128 10.96 -3.83 8.04
N PRO A 129 10.40 -3.08 9.01
CA PRO A 129 10.32 -3.57 10.39
C PRO A 129 9.47 -4.84 10.44
N PHE A 130 10.09 -5.97 10.76
CA PHE A 130 9.39 -7.25 10.87
C PHE A 130 8.44 -7.25 12.06
N ALA A 131 7.19 -7.64 11.83
CA ALA A 131 6.15 -7.76 12.86
C ALA A 131 6.31 -9.07 13.66
N THR A 132 7.52 -9.35 14.16
CA THR A 132 7.91 -10.62 14.81
C THR A 132 7.83 -10.62 16.33
N ARG A 133 7.24 -9.57 16.94
CA ARG A 133 7.02 -9.51 18.39
C ARG A 133 5.74 -10.23 18.82
N GLN A 134 5.86 -11.56 18.89
CA GLN A 134 5.11 -12.46 19.77
C GLN A 134 3.61 -12.69 19.46
N ASP A 135 3.00 -13.58 20.25
CA ASP A 135 1.55 -13.79 20.46
C ASP A 135 0.67 -14.34 19.32
N PHE A 136 1.05 -15.47 18.73
CA PHE A 136 0.06 -16.43 18.20
C PHE A 136 -0.62 -17.24 19.33
N MET A 137 -1.33 -16.57 20.24
CA MET A 137 -2.10 -17.23 21.33
C MET A 137 -3.61 -17.29 21.03
N LYS A 138 -4.30 -18.30 21.59
CA LYS A 138 -5.67 -18.71 21.19
C LYS A 138 -6.81 -17.82 21.73
N ASP A 139 -6.53 -16.62 22.26
CA ASP A 139 -7.56 -15.72 22.79
C ASP A 139 -8.31 -15.03 21.63
N LYS A 140 -9.64 -15.19 21.58
CA LYS A 140 -10.49 -14.67 20.48
C LYS A 140 -10.33 -13.16 20.25
N GLU A 141 -10.19 -12.37 21.32
CA GLU A 141 -10.03 -10.91 21.21
C GLU A 141 -8.64 -10.48 20.72
N LYS A 142 -7.57 -11.08 21.26
CA LYS A 142 -6.20 -10.82 20.78
C LYS A 142 -6.12 -11.16 19.31
N ALA A 143 -6.52 -12.38 18.94
CA ALA A 143 -6.52 -12.85 17.56
C ALA A 143 -7.37 -11.99 16.59
N TYR A 144 -8.33 -11.18 17.06
CA TYR A 144 -8.98 -10.16 16.23
C TYR A 144 -8.10 -8.91 16.08
N ARG A 145 -7.57 -8.37 17.17
CA ARG A 145 -6.64 -7.21 17.16
C ARG A 145 -5.40 -7.52 16.31
N ASP A 146 -4.84 -8.71 16.43
CA ASP A 146 -3.64 -9.14 15.70
C ASP A 146 -3.91 -9.30 14.20
N LYS A 147 -5.12 -9.79 13.82
CA LYS A 147 -5.57 -9.80 12.41
C LYS A 147 -5.75 -8.38 11.86
N VAL A 148 -6.27 -7.44 12.65
CA VAL A 148 -6.42 -6.04 12.25
C VAL A 148 -5.05 -5.36 12.10
N LEU A 149 -4.14 -5.55 13.05
CA LEU A 149 -2.75 -5.07 12.97
C LEU A 149 -2.00 -5.67 11.78
N GLY A 150 -2.13 -6.99 11.57
CA GLY A 150 -1.58 -7.69 10.41
C GLY A 150 -2.11 -7.16 9.08
N ALA A 151 -3.42 -6.96 8.94
CA ALA A 151 -4.02 -6.37 7.75
C ALA A 151 -3.50 -4.94 7.48
N GLN A 152 -3.42 -4.11 8.52
CA GLN A 152 -2.88 -2.75 8.41
C GLN A 152 -1.39 -2.76 8.02
N PHE A 153 -0.58 -3.66 8.60
CA PHE A 153 0.84 -3.81 8.29
C PHE A 153 1.07 -4.31 6.85
N ILE A 154 0.32 -5.33 6.41
CA ILE A 154 0.37 -5.84 5.04
C ILE A 154 -0.01 -4.74 4.05
N GLU A 155 -1.05 -3.94 4.33
CA GLU A 155 -1.44 -2.82 3.47
C GLU A 155 -0.40 -1.69 3.48
N PHE A 156 0.18 -1.36 4.65
CA PHE A 156 1.27 -0.39 4.80
C PHE A 156 2.50 -0.75 3.95
N LEU A 157 2.86 -2.04 3.89
CA LEU A 157 3.93 -2.54 3.01
C LEU A 157 3.47 -2.56 1.55
N ARG A 158 2.29 -3.11 1.26
CA ARG A 158 1.77 -3.28 -0.11
C ARG A 158 1.68 -1.94 -0.85
N ARG A 159 1.27 -0.85 -0.18
CA ARG A 159 1.23 0.50 -0.79
C ARG A 159 2.61 0.97 -1.24
N ARG A 160 3.66 0.71 -0.45
CA ARG A 160 5.05 1.05 -0.79
C ARG A 160 5.60 0.13 -1.88
N LEU A 161 5.30 -1.17 -1.82
CA LEU A 161 5.65 -2.15 -2.85
C LEU A 161 4.99 -1.84 -4.20
N ILE A 162 3.74 -1.37 -4.23
CA ILE A 162 3.05 -0.92 -5.46
C ILE A 162 3.80 0.25 -6.11
N LEU A 163 4.21 1.26 -5.33
CA LEU A 163 4.96 2.40 -5.87
C LEU A 163 6.38 2.00 -6.33
N LEU A 164 7.08 1.17 -5.56
CA LEU A 164 8.39 0.61 -5.93
C LEU A 164 8.31 -0.19 -7.24
N HIS A 165 7.33 -1.09 -7.36
CA HIS A 165 7.11 -1.88 -8.56
C HIS A 165 6.68 -1.03 -9.75
N VAL A 166 5.80 -0.03 -9.58
CA VAL A 166 5.45 0.90 -10.68
C VAL A 166 6.66 1.70 -11.13
N GLY A 167 7.44 2.27 -10.20
CA GLY A 167 8.65 3.04 -10.53
C GLY A 167 9.71 2.21 -11.24
N ALA A 168 9.92 0.96 -10.82
CA ALA A 168 10.86 0.05 -11.49
C ALA A 168 10.32 -0.50 -12.81
N ALA A 169 9.03 -0.82 -12.93
CA ALA A 169 8.45 -1.41 -14.14
C ALA A 169 8.43 -0.44 -15.32
N ILE A 170 8.33 0.87 -15.07
CA ILE A 170 8.53 1.91 -16.11
C ILE A 170 9.93 1.79 -16.73
N ASN A 171 10.95 1.57 -15.89
CA ASN A 171 12.36 1.53 -16.27
C ASN A 171 12.83 0.20 -16.88
N ILE A 172 12.08 -0.90 -16.70
CA ILE A 172 12.48 -2.24 -17.17
C ILE A 172 12.30 -2.41 -18.69
N ALA A 173 11.59 -1.49 -19.35
CA ALA A 173 11.46 -1.45 -20.81
C ALA A 173 12.72 -0.93 -21.54
N GLY A 174 13.73 -0.40 -20.83
CA GLY A 174 14.93 0.21 -21.41
C GLY A 174 16.19 -0.70 -21.46
N PRO A 175 17.17 -0.40 -22.34
CA PRO A 175 18.43 -1.14 -22.45
C PRO A 175 19.37 -0.95 -21.24
N ARG A 176 20.19 -1.98 -20.92
CA ARG A 176 20.87 -2.12 -19.63
C ARG A 176 22.40 -1.99 -19.66
N PRO A 177 22.98 -1.00 -18.93
CA PRO A 177 24.36 -1.06 -18.43
C PRO A 177 24.44 -1.11 -16.88
N LEU A 178 25.38 -1.86 -16.28
CA LEU A 178 25.46 -2.13 -14.83
C LEU A 178 26.57 -1.33 -14.10
N ARG A 179 26.29 -0.72 -12.91
CA ARG A 179 27.29 -0.24 -11.91
C ARG A 179 26.66 0.20 -10.55
N LEU A 180 27.45 0.54 -9.52
CA LEU A 180 27.04 0.57 -8.09
C LEU A 180 27.49 1.81 -7.22
N LYS A 181 26.52 2.40 -6.48
CA LYS A 181 26.50 3.05 -5.11
C LYS A 181 27.53 4.12 -4.60
N LYS A 182 27.01 5.21 -3.95
CA LYS A 182 27.43 5.94 -2.68
C LYS A 182 27.36 7.50 -2.80
N ARG A 183 26.75 8.37 -1.95
CA ARG A 183 25.60 8.41 -0.99
C ARG A 183 25.38 9.91 -0.54
N HIS A 184 24.25 10.62 -0.80
CA HIS A 184 23.96 12.02 -0.35
C HIS A 184 22.45 12.29 -0.07
N VAL A 185 22.00 13.45 0.46
CA VAL A 185 20.68 13.63 1.15
C VAL A 185 19.81 14.85 0.74
N LEU A 186 18.50 14.61 0.57
CA LEU A 186 17.37 15.54 0.35
C LEU A 186 16.28 15.40 1.44
N SER A 187 15.26 16.27 1.47
CA SER A 187 14.08 16.07 2.34
C SER A 187 12.73 16.38 1.67
N ASN A 188 11.66 15.84 2.25
CA ASN A 188 10.28 16.07 1.84
C ASN A 188 9.45 16.60 3.02
N ARG A 189 9.38 17.93 3.15
CA ARG A 189 8.60 18.64 4.19
C ARG A 189 7.43 19.41 3.57
N ALA A 190 6.22 18.89 3.72
CA ALA A 190 5.01 19.69 3.50
C ALA A 190 4.92 20.80 4.56
N ARG A 191 4.87 22.08 4.14
CA ARG A 191 4.69 23.22 5.05
C ARG A 191 3.28 23.23 5.62
N ARG A 192 3.08 22.77 6.86
CA ARG A 192 1.93 23.19 7.68
C ARG A 192 2.07 24.68 7.94
N ARG A 193 1.22 25.52 7.33
CA ARG A 193 1.02 26.90 7.79
C ARG A 193 0.49 26.86 9.23
N ARG A 194 1.09 27.64 10.13
CA ARG A 194 0.40 28.16 11.32
C ARG A 194 0.44 29.68 11.23
N SER A 195 -0.73 30.28 11.29
CA SER A 195 -0.94 31.71 11.44
C SER A 195 -1.03 32.06 12.92
N SER A 196 -0.25 33.04 13.35
CA SER A 196 -0.43 33.77 14.60
C SER A 196 0.09 35.19 14.38
N THR A 197 -0.81 36.16 14.44
CA THR A 197 -0.58 37.58 14.14
C THR A 197 -0.47 38.37 15.46
N VAL A 198 -0.02 39.64 15.41
CA VAL A 198 -0.07 40.64 16.51
C VAL A 198 0.99 40.41 17.63
N ALA A 199 1.73 41.39 18.15
CA ALA A 199 2.09 42.76 17.70
C ALA A 199 3.23 43.35 18.56
N THR A 200 3.80 44.51 18.14
CA THR A 200 4.38 45.62 18.96
C THR A 200 5.59 45.26 19.90
N SER A 201 6.69 46.02 19.98
CA SER A 201 6.86 47.49 19.94
C SER A 201 8.19 47.95 19.32
N ALA A 202 8.38 49.26 19.19
CA ALA A 202 9.61 49.89 18.68
C ALA A 202 10.06 51.12 19.52
N ARG A 203 11.38 51.24 19.74
CA ARG A 203 12.19 52.47 19.97
C ARG A 203 13.67 52.04 19.89
N THR A 204 14.55 52.51 18.99
CA THR A 204 15.04 53.85 18.58
C THR A 204 16.17 54.39 19.48
N LEU A 205 17.25 54.90 18.85
CA LEU A 205 18.46 55.56 19.40
C LEU A 205 19.52 54.65 20.06
N ALA A 206 20.81 55.02 20.14
CA ALA A 206 21.69 55.84 19.28
C ALA A 206 23.16 55.74 19.77
N GLY A 207 24.14 55.98 18.88
CA GLY A 207 25.57 56.09 19.21
C GLY A 207 26.33 54.75 19.36
N GLY A 208 27.66 54.72 19.31
CA GLY A 208 28.58 55.83 18.99
C GLY A 208 29.98 55.61 19.57
N TYR A 209 31.01 55.72 18.72
CA TYR A 209 32.40 55.26 18.92
C TYR A 209 32.59 53.74 18.87
#